data_AF-A0A8H6U5M2-F1
#
_entry.id   AF-A0A8H6U5M2-F1
#
_cell.length_a   1.000
_cell.length_b   1.000
_cell.length_c   1.000
_cell.angle_alpha   90.00
_cell.angle_beta   90.00
_cell.angle_gamma   90.00
#
_symmetry.space_group_name_H-M   'P 1'
#
loop_
_entity.id
_entity.type
_entity.pdbx_description
1 polymer ?
#
loop_
_entity_poly.entity_id
_entity_poly.type
_entity_poly.pdbx_seq_one_letter_code
_entity_poly.pdbx_strand_id
1 'polypeptide(L)'
;MWSSKRASPPVEGSSPTEPEASSPISSRQRNPGRRFAQIVKLKPEYLDKYKEVHAKVWPEVLKQIKECNIVDYSIFHDPESRILFASFKYVGYDYAGDMEKMRENPKVREWWAMTDGWQESLVPGAVSSEAGEPGWWKPVEEVFYTP
;
A
#
# COMPACT_ATOMS: atom_id res chain seq x y z
N MET A 1 -65.11 26.66 -50.47
CA MET A 1 -64.19 27.14 -51.52
C MET A 1 -62.82 27.33 -50.91
N TRP A 2 -61.82 26.76 -51.57
CA TRP A 2 -60.40 27.09 -51.61
C TRP A 2 -59.51 27.06 -50.34
N SER A 3 -58.55 26.14 -50.42
CA SER A 3 -57.35 25.93 -49.61
C SER A 3 -56.45 27.15 -49.39
N SER A 4 -55.70 27.14 -48.29
CA SER A 4 -54.28 27.50 -48.36
C SER A 4 -53.46 26.76 -47.30
N LYS A 5 -52.45 26.04 -47.79
CA LYS A 5 -51.36 25.42 -47.02
C LYS A 5 -50.26 26.47 -46.75
N ARG A 6 -49.41 26.12 -45.77
CA ARG A 6 -48.04 26.61 -45.43
C ARG A 6 -48.00 27.42 -44.14
N ALA A 7 -46.97 27.34 -43.32
CA ALA A 7 -45.79 26.48 -43.25
C ALA A 7 -45.22 26.61 -41.83
N SER A 8 -44.48 25.60 -41.37
CA SER A 8 -43.70 25.65 -40.13
C SER A 8 -42.51 26.61 -40.24
N PRO A 9 -42.15 27.30 -39.14
CA PRO A 9 -40.74 27.45 -38.78
C PRO A 9 -40.54 27.24 -37.26
N PRO A 10 -39.32 27.31 -36.68
CA PRO A 10 -37.96 27.28 -37.25
C PRO A 10 -37.09 26.18 -36.60
N VAL A 11 -35.93 25.85 -37.17
CA VAL A 11 -34.75 25.46 -36.35
C VAL A 11 -33.50 26.02 -37.03
N GLU A 12 -33.14 27.24 -36.64
CA GLU A 12 -31.85 27.84 -36.92
C GLU A 12 -31.05 27.90 -35.63
N GLY A 13 -29.73 27.70 -35.75
CA GLY A 13 -28.77 28.10 -34.73
C GLY A 13 -28.04 26.95 -34.07
N SER A 14 -27.00 26.46 -34.74
CA SER A 14 -25.92 25.69 -34.16
C SER A 14 -25.33 26.46 -32.97
N SER A 15 -25.44 25.91 -31.76
CA SER A 15 -24.75 26.44 -30.59
C SER A 15 -23.25 26.12 -30.68
N PRO A 16 -22.35 27.10 -30.52
CA PRO A 16 -20.93 26.84 -30.43
C PRO A 16 -20.62 26.14 -29.10
N THR A 17 -19.83 25.08 -29.22
CA THR A 17 -19.21 24.34 -28.12
C THR A 17 -18.16 25.23 -27.45
N GLU A 18 -18.28 25.46 -26.15
CA GLU A 18 -17.24 26.11 -25.33
C GLU A 18 -17.22 25.45 -23.94
N PRO A 19 -16.06 25.48 -23.27
CA PRO A 19 -15.16 24.34 -23.23
C PRO A 19 -15.36 23.50 -21.95
N GLU A 20 -14.97 22.24 -22.02
CA GLU A 20 -14.82 21.39 -20.83
C GLU A 20 -14.04 22.14 -19.76
N ALA A 21 -14.67 22.29 -18.60
CA ALA A 21 -14.01 22.75 -17.40
C ALA A 21 -12.78 21.85 -17.18
N SER A 22 -11.60 22.44 -17.34
CA SER A 22 -10.34 21.80 -16.98
C SER A 22 -10.47 21.32 -15.54
N SER A 23 -10.46 20.00 -15.35
CA SER A 23 -10.43 19.39 -14.03
C SER A 23 -9.31 20.04 -13.22
N PRO A 24 -9.54 20.38 -11.94
CA PRO A 24 -8.49 20.98 -11.13
C PRO A 24 -7.32 20.00 -11.13
N ILE A 25 -6.13 20.48 -11.48
CA ILE A 25 -4.87 19.77 -11.26
C ILE A 25 -4.86 19.44 -9.77
N SER A 26 -5.20 18.20 -9.43
CA SER A 26 -5.08 17.68 -8.08
C SER A 26 -3.60 17.79 -7.74
N SER A 27 -3.25 18.79 -6.94
CA SER A 27 -1.93 18.89 -6.34
C SER A 27 -1.76 17.64 -5.50
N ARG A 28 -0.98 16.66 -6.00
CA ARG A 28 -0.71 15.42 -5.26
C ARG A 28 -0.13 15.81 -3.90
N GLN A 29 -0.90 15.57 -2.84
CA GLN A 29 -0.46 15.86 -1.48
C GLN A 29 0.43 14.72 -1.00
N ARG A 30 1.62 15.06 -0.51
CA ARG A 30 2.55 14.09 0.08
C ARG A 30 2.07 13.73 1.49
N ASN A 31 2.16 12.45 1.85
CA ASN A 31 1.83 12.00 3.20
C ASN A 31 2.82 12.61 4.21
N PRO A 32 2.35 13.21 5.33
CA PRO A 32 3.21 13.85 6.32
C PRO A 32 4.00 12.84 7.19
N GLY A 33 4.02 11.55 6.84
CA GLY A 33 4.61 10.48 7.65
C GLY A 33 3.56 9.67 8.41
N ARG A 34 2.59 9.10 7.68
CA ARG A 34 1.60 8.18 8.27
C ARG A 34 2.35 7.00 8.90
N ARG A 35 2.09 6.72 10.16
CA ARG A 35 2.73 5.61 10.90
C ARG A 35 1.92 4.34 10.76
N PHE A 36 2.64 3.23 10.67
CA PHE A 36 2.11 1.89 10.62
C PHE A 36 2.78 1.08 11.71
N ALA A 37 2.00 0.18 12.28
CA ALA A 37 2.47 -0.80 13.22
C ALA A 37 1.74 -2.11 12.95
N GLN A 38 2.47 -3.21 13.01
CA GLN A 38 1.93 -4.54 12.72
C GLN A 38 2.71 -5.61 13.46
N ILE A 39 2.05 -6.75 13.72
CA ILE A 39 2.61 -7.87 14.46
C ILE A 39 2.47 -9.18 13.71
N VAL A 40 3.46 -10.05 13.86
CA VAL A 40 3.42 -11.46 13.44
C VAL A 40 4.12 -12.29 14.51
N LYS A 41 3.87 -13.59 14.55
CA LYS A 41 4.57 -14.48 15.48
C LYS A 41 5.76 -15.12 14.78
N LEU A 42 6.88 -15.26 15.51
CA LEU A 42 8.06 -15.97 15.03
C LEU A 42 8.10 -17.38 15.61
N LYS A 43 8.47 -18.34 14.77
CA LYS A 43 8.79 -19.70 15.21
C LYS A 43 10.11 -19.67 15.98
N PRO A 44 10.17 -20.16 17.22
CA PRO A 44 11.31 -19.94 18.12
C PRO A 44 12.62 -20.48 17.55
N GLU A 45 12.57 -21.59 16.79
CA GLU A 45 13.72 -22.24 16.18
C GLU A 45 14.38 -21.43 15.04
N TYR A 46 13.75 -20.34 14.60
CA TYR A 46 14.27 -19.47 13.53
C TYR A 46 14.76 -18.10 14.01
N LEU A 47 14.75 -17.82 15.32
CA LEU A 47 15.15 -16.50 15.84
C LEU A 47 16.54 -16.05 15.37
N ASP A 48 17.53 -16.93 15.47
CA ASP A 48 18.91 -16.59 15.11
C ASP A 48 19.05 -16.36 13.59
N LYS A 49 18.42 -17.20 12.78
CA LYS A 49 18.37 -17.03 11.32
C LYS A 49 17.67 -15.74 10.91
N TYR A 50 16.57 -15.41 11.59
CA TYR A 50 15.81 -14.19 11.36
C TYR A 50 16.69 -12.96 11.62
N LYS A 51 17.40 -12.92 12.76
CA LYS A 51 18.34 -11.85 13.10
C LYS A 51 19.49 -11.76 12.10
N GLU A 52 20.11 -12.89 11.74
CA GLU A 52 21.23 -12.93 10.81
C GLU A 52 20.85 -12.34 9.45
N VAL A 53 19.71 -12.75 8.90
CA VAL A 53 19.29 -12.30 7.57
C VAL A 53 18.86 -10.83 7.61
N HIS A 54 18.20 -10.37 8.67
CA HIS A 54 17.82 -8.96 8.82
C HIS A 54 19.00 -8.04 9.15
N ALA A 55 20.13 -8.56 9.64
CA ALA A 55 21.38 -7.80 9.72
C ALA A 55 22.02 -7.60 8.34
N LYS A 56 21.61 -8.39 7.33
CA LYS A 56 22.16 -8.41 5.96
C LYS A 56 21.03 -8.43 4.93
N VAL A 57 20.04 -7.56 5.09
CA VAL A 57 18.90 -7.49 4.16
C VAL A 57 19.41 -7.30 2.74
N TRP A 58 18.78 -7.99 1.79
CA TRP A 58 19.17 -7.93 0.39
C TRP A 58 19.06 -6.49 -0.14
N PRO A 59 20.08 -5.98 -0.87
CA PRO A 59 20.08 -4.61 -1.39
C PRO A 59 18.84 -4.27 -2.22
N GLU A 60 18.31 -5.22 -2.99
CA GLU A 60 17.11 -5.07 -3.82
C GLU A 60 15.85 -4.85 -2.97
N VAL A 61 15.75 -5.52 -1.83
CA VAL A 61 14.65 -5.36 -0.88
C VAL A 61 14.72 -3.99 -0.22
N LEU A 62 15.90 -3.58 0.26
CA LEU A 62 16.10 -2.25 0.84
C LEU A 62 15.82 -1.14 -0.18
N LYS A 63 16.26 -1.32 -1.43
CA LYS A 63 15.97 -0.41 -2.53
C LYS A 63 14.46 -0.29 -2.77
N GLN A 64 13.74 -1.42 -2.82
CA GLN A 64 12.29 -1.40 -3.03
C GLN A 64 11.57 -0.69 -1.87
N ILE A 65 11.93 -0.96 -0.62
CA ILE A 65 11.36 -0.28 0.56
C ILE A 65 11.51 1.25 0.43
N LYS A 66 12.71 1.71 0.05
CA LYS A 66 12.99 3.15 -0.15
C LYS A 66 12.18 3.73 -1.31
N GLU A 67 12.09 3.02 -2.43
CA GLU A 67 11.33 3.47 -3.60
C GLU A 67 9.81 3.53 -3.34
N CYS A 68 9.31 2.69 -2.43
CA CYS A 68 7.92 2.69 -1.95
C CYS A 68 7.70 3.71 -0.82
N ASN A 69 8.61 4.67 -0.62
CA ASN A 69 8.48 5.75 0.34
C ASN A 69 8.26 5.29 1.80
N ILE A 70 8.74 4.10 2.15
CA ILE A 70 8.77 3.59 3.51
C ILE A 70 10.08 4.07 4.17
N VAL A 71 9.96 4.70 5.32
CA VAL A 71 11.07 5.23 6.13
C VAL A 71 10.87 4.86 7.59
N ASP A 72 11.94 5.00 8.39
CA ASP A 72 11.87 4.73 9.83
C ASP A 72 11.35 3.31 10.16
N TYR A 73 11.74 2.33 9.32
CA TYR A 73 11.27 0.95 9.43
C TYR A 73 12.15 0.16 10.40
N SER A 74 11.55 -0.24 11.52
CA SER A 74 12.14 -1.11 12.54
C SER A 74 11.30 -2.36 12.78
N ILE A 75 11.96 -3.46 13.14
CA ILE A 75 11.33 -4.71 13.61
C ILE A 75 11.94 -5.08 14.96
N PHE A 76 11.09 -5.26 15.96
CA PHE A 76 11.42 -5.61 17.34
C PHE A 76 10.94 -7.02 17.63
N HIS A 77 11.59 -7.74 18.53
CA HIS A 77 11.20 -9.10 18.93
C HIS A 77 11.01 -9.19 20.44
N ASP A 78 9.86 -9.68 20.88
CA ASP A 78 9.61 -10.06 22.27
C ASP A 78 9.82 -11.59 22.45
N PRO A 79 10.83 -12.03 23.22
CA PRO A 79 11.10 -13.46 23.43
C PRO A 79 9.98 -14.24 24.13
N GLU A 80 9.20 -13.59 25.01
CA GLU A 80 8.18 -14.29 25.79
C GLU A 80 6.95 -14.63 24.94
N SER A 81 6.40 -13.63 24.24
CA SER A 81 5.26 -13.84 23.34
C SER A 81 5.65 -14.41 21.97
N ARG A 82 6.95 -14.35 21.62
CA ARG A 82 7.50 -14.62 20.27
C ARG A 82 7.00 -13.64 19.21
N ILE A 83 6.52 -12.47 19.61
CA ILE A 83 5.98 -11.48 18.68
C ILE A 83 7.12 -10.70 18.04
N LEU A 84 7.05 -10.59 16.72
CA LEU A 84 7.73 -9.55 15.97
C LEU A 84 6.79 -8.35 15.84
N PHE A 85 7.23 -7.19 16.30
CA PHE A 85 6.56 -5.92 16.15
C PHE A 85 7.30 -5.09 15.10
N ALA A 86 6.65 -4.84 13.96
CA ALA A 86 7.16 -4.01 12.89
C ALA A 86 6.50 -2.63 12.95
N SER A 87 7.29 -1.55 12.86
CA SER A 87 6.78 -0.19 12.72
C SER A 87 7.53 0.57 11.65
N PHE A 88 6.82 1.37 10.86
CA PHE A 88 7.39 2.21 9.81
C PHE A 88 6.53 3.45 9.55
N LYS A 89 7.10 4.43 8.85
CA LYS A 89 6.41 5.62 8.35
C LYS A 89 6.31 5.57 6.83
N TYR A 90 5.17 5.96 6.31
CA TYR A 90 4.96 6.19 4.89
C TYR A 90 4.94 7.69 4.58
N VAL A 91 5.78 8.11 3.63
CA VAL A 91 5.94 9.52 3.24
C VAL A 91 5.72 9.74 1.73
N GLY A 92 5.04 8.82 1.05
CA GLY A 92 4.79 8.91 -0.39
C GLY A 92 3.47 9.62 -0.73
N TYR A 93 2.96 9.37 -1.94
CA TYR A 93 1.75 10.01 -2.47
C TYR A 93 0.57 9.04 -2.63
N ASP A 94 0.84 7.75 -2.77
CA ASP A 94 -0.14 6.69 -2.99
C ASP A 94 0.35 5.40 -2.30
N TYR A 95 -0.15 5.17 -1.08
CA TYR A 95 0.25 4.00 -0.30
C TYR A 95 -0.15 2.70 -1.00
N ALA A 96 -1.35 2.64 -1.56
CA ALA A 96 -1.86 1.42 -2.20
C ALA A 96 -1.03 1.09 -3.44
N GLY A 97 -0.76 2.09 -4.29
CA GLY A 97 0.11 1.92 -5.46
C GLY A 97 1.54 1.53 -5.09
N ASP A 98 2.12 2.12 -4.02
CA ASP A 98 3.45 1.75 -3.56
C ASP A 98 3.51 0.33 -2.97
N MET A 99 2.46 -0.12 -2.26
CA MET A 99 2.39 -1.52 -1.77
C MET A 99 2.22 -2.52 -2.93
N GLU A 100 1.44 -2.17 -3.95
CA GLU A 100 1.30 -2.99 -5.15
C GLU A 100 2.63 -3.12 -5.90
N LYS A 101 3.35 -2.01 -6.09
CA LYS A 101 4.70 -2.01 -6.68
C LYS A 101 5.66 -2.92 -5.90
N MET A 102 5.55 -2.95 -4.57
CA MET A 102 6.34 -3.84 -3.72
C MET A 102 5.99 -5.31 -3.98
N ARG A 103 4.70 -5.62 -4.09
CA ARG A 103 4.17 -6.98 -4.35
C ARG A 103 4.60 -7.53 -5.72
N GLU A 104 4.69 -6.68 -6.73
CA GLU A 104 5.12 -7.07 -8.07
C GLU A 104 6.61 -7.45 -8.15
N ASN A 105 7.45 -6.92 -7.25
CA ASN A 105 8.89 -7.16 -7.29
C ASN A 105 9.24 -8.62 -6.93
N PRO A 106 9.82 -9.42 -7.84
CA PRO A 106 10.11 -10.82 -7.60
C PRO A 106 11.15 -11.05 -6.48
N LYS A 107 12.09 -10.13 -6.29
CA LYS A 107 13.08 -10.23 -5.20
C LYS A 107 12.48 -9.97 -3.83
N VAL A 108 11.48 -9.10 -3.76
CA VAL A 108 10.72 -8.91 -2.52
C VAL A 108 9.87 -10.13 -2.21
N ARG A 109 9.23 -10.73 -3.21
CA ARG A 109 8.47 -11.97 -3.01
C ARG A 109 9.33 -13.15 -2.56
N GLU A 110 10.52 -13.31 -3.15
CA GLU A 110 11.50 -14.32 -2.74
C GLU A 110 11.92 -14.12 -1.28
N TRP A 111 12.21 -12.87 -0.90
CA TRP A 111 12.50 -12.50 0.49
C TRP A 111 11.35 -12.83 1.44
N TRP A 112 10.13 -12.45 1.07
CA TRP A 112 8.93 -12.73 1.86
C TRP A 112 8.69 -14.23 2.02
N ALA A 113 8.75 -15.02 0.95
CA ALA A 113 8.54 -16.47 1.04
C ALA A 113 9.52 -17.13 2.04
N MET A 114 10.78 -16.70 2.06
CA MET A 114 11.77 -17.15 3.04
C MET A 114 11.38 -16.75 4.46
N THR A 115 11.07 -15.48 4.71
CA THR A 115 10.76 -15.00 6.07
C THR A 115 9.41 -15.49 6.59
N ASP A 116 8.40 -15.59 5.72
CA ASP A 116 7.07 -16.14 6.03
C ASP A 116 7.19 -17.60 6.49
N GLY A 117 8.09 -18.38 5.89
CA GLY A 117 8.38 -19.75 6.31
C GLY A 117 8.82 -19.89 7.77
N TRP A 118 9.35 -18.81 8.36
CA TRP A 118 9.79 -18.74 9.75
C TRP A 118 8.75 -18.12 10.68
N GLN A 119 7.67 -17.59 10.13
CA GLN A 119 6.63 -16.85 10.84
C GLN A 119 5.34 -17.66 10.93
N GLU A 120 4.44 -17.21 11.80
CA GLU A 120 3.08 -17.68 11.94
C GLU A 120 2.17 -16.44 11.97
N SER A 121 1.27 -16.32 10.99
CA SER A 121 0.32 -15.21 10.96
C SER A 121 -0.66 -15.27 12.13
N LEU A 122 -1.02 -14.10 12.64
CA LEU A 122 -2.08 -13.92 13.64
C LEU A 122 -3.44 -13.60 12.98
N VAL A 123 -3.49 -13.52 11.65
CA VAL A 123 -4.68 -13.16 10.89
C VAL A 123 -5.35 -14.45 10.37
N PRO A 124 -6.60 -14.74 10.78
CA PRO A 124 -7.31 -15.93 10.30
C PRO A 124 -7.43 -15.96 8.77
N GLY A 125 -7.01 -17.07 8.17
CA GLY A 125 -7.07 -17.28 6.72
C GLY A 125 -5.92 -16.65 5.91
N ALA A 126 -4.95 -15.99 6.56
CA ALA A 126 -3.77 -15.49 5.87
C ALA A 126 -2.86 -16.63 5.41
N VAL A 127 -2.35 -16.53 4.18
CA VAL A 127 -1.58 -17.59 3.52
C VAL A 127 -0.10 -17.21 3.40
N SER A 128 0.19 -15.99 2.96
CA SER A 128 1.55 -15.43 2.83
C SER A 128 1.50 -13.91 2.68
N SER A 129 2.64 -13.25 2.79
CA SER A 129 2.79 -11.81 2.51
C SER A 129 2.47 -11.47 1.05
N GLU A 130 2.70 -12.40 0.11
CA GLU A 130 2.41 -12.21 -1.32
C GLU A 130 0.90 -12.26 -1.63
N ALA A 131 0.11 -13.00 -0.85
CA ALA A 131 -1.31 -13.23 -1.12
C ALA A 131 -2.18 -11.95 -1.01
N GLY A 132 -1.66 -10.89 -0.38
CA GLY A 132 -2.33 -9.61 -0.23
C GLY A 132 -3.39 -9.63 0.86
N GLU A 133 -4.55 -10.25 0.61
CA GLU A 133 -5.69 -10.26 1.53
C GLU A 133 -6.20 -11.68 1.84
N PRO A 134 -6.41 -12.03 3.12
CA PRO A 134 -6.11 -11.21 4.30
C PRO A 134 -4.58 -11.08 4.53
N GLY A 135 -4.15 -9.90 4.99
CA GLY A 135 -2.74 -9.58 5.18
C GLY A 135 -2.00 -10.52 6.13
N TRP A 136 -0.74 -10.85 5.80
CA TRP A 136 0.09 -11.77 6.59
C TRP A 136 0.46 -11.22 7.97
N TRP A 137 0.80 -9.94 8.04
CA TRP A 137 1.06 -9.23 9.29
C TRP A 137 -0.24 -8.61 9.81
N LYS A 138 -0.53 -8.80 11.10
CA LYS A 138 -1.73 -8.24 11.73
C LYS A 138 -1.50 -6.76 12.04
N PRO A 139 -2.31 -5.82 11.51
CA PRO A 139 -2.18 -4.41 11.87
C PRO A 139 -2.50 -4.18 13.35
N VAL A 140 -1.85 -3.20 13.96
CA VAL A 140 -2.19 -2.70 15.30
C VAL A 140 -2.52 -1.21 15.26
N GLU A 141 -3.40 -0.79 16.17
CA GLU A 141 -3.92 0.57 16.23
C GLU A 141 -2.92 1.52 16.92
N GLU A 142 -2.68 2.68 16.29
CA GLU A 142 -2.02 3.80 16.97
C GLU A 142 -3.05 4.55 17.81
N VAL A 143 -2.93 4.46 19.13
CA VAL A 143 -3.86 5.11 20.08
C VAL A 143 -3.34 6.43 20.65
N PHE A 144 -2.05 6.73 20.45
CA PHE A 144 -1.41 7.95 20.92
C PHE A 144 -0.16 8.27 20.11
N TYR A 145 0.11 9.55 19.88
CA TYR A 145 1.34 10.05 19.28
C TYR A 145 1.63 11.47 19.79
N THR A 146 2.90 11.74 20.09
CA THR A 146 3.44 13.09 20.23
C THR A 146 4.57 13.28 19.22
N PRO A 147 4.57 14.38 18.45
CA PRO A 147 5.69 14.74 17.57
C PRO A 147 7.00 14.98 18.32
#